data_AF-Q1WR71-F1
#
_entry.id   AF-Q1WR71-F1
#
_cell.length_a   1.000
_cell.length_b   1.000
_cell.length_c   1.000
_cell.angle_alpha   90.00
_cell.angle_beta   90.00
_cell.angle_gamma   90.00
#
_symmetry.space_group_name_H-M   'P 1'
#
loop_
_entity.id
_entity.type
_entity.pdbx_description
1 polymer ?
#
loop_
_entity_poly.entity_id
_entity_poly.type
_entity_poly.pdbx_seq_one_letter_code
_entity_poly.pdbx_strand_id
1 'polypeptide(L)'
;MEKLLKRDNYYYGIKLSELSLQNAAKWRKQELLNLTKLSMIQIDNFSMYDPNSDLIKIRLFSLKKILENGGLDTKFWFVSKELKRTINYSDVWEISNPFISRTFLVNFKNNKITNFSYRLEGKQIKTESLFEAIKLDQG
;
A
#
# COMPACT_ATOMS: atom_id res chain seq x y z
N MET A 1 -2.60 34.11 -17.75
CA MET A 1 -1.56 33.08 -17.95
C MET A 1 -0.90 32.81 -16.60
N GLU A 2 -1.45 31.90 -15.81
CA GLU A 2 -0.79 31.46 -14.57
C GLU A 2 0.33 30.47 -14.91
N LYS A 3 1.57 30.88 -14.66
CA LYS A 3 2.71 29.96 -14.60
C LYS A 3 2.47 29.04 -13.40
N LEU A 4 1.88 27.87 -13.66
CA LEU A 4 1.91 26.74 -12.74
C LEU A 4 3.36 26.41 -12.45
N LEU A 5 3.83 26.84 -11.28
CA LEU A 5 5.05 26.39 -10.64
C LEU A 5 5.03 24.86 -10.62
N LYS A 6 5.74 24.23 -11.55
CA LYS A 6 6.13 22.82 -11.45
C LYS A 6 7.07 22.70 -10.25
N ARG A 7 6.50 22.63 -9.04
CA ARG A 7 7.20 22.05 -7.90
C ARG A 7 7.41 20.59 -8.26
N ASP A 8 8.66 20.18 -8.47
CA ASP A 8 8.97 18.77 -8.59
C ASP A 8 8.62 18.13 -7.24
N ASN A 9 7.47 17.47 -7.20
CA ASN A 9 7.01 16.79 -6.00
C ASN A 9 7.71 15.44 -5.95
N TYR A 10 8.60 15.25 -4.97
CA TYR A 10 9.28 13.99 -4.73
C TYR A 10 8.74 13.31 -3.47
N TYR A 11 8.71 11.97 -3.48
CA TYR A 11 8.39 11.13 -2.33
C TYR A 11 9.40 9.96 -2.30
N TYR A 12 10.14 9.80 -1.19
CA TYR A 12 11.35 8.93 -1.12
C TYR A 12 12.38 9.16 -2.21
N GLY A 13 12.59 10.41 -2.62
CA GLY A 13 13.50 10.72 -3.73
C GLY A 13 12.97 10.30 -5.11
N ILE A 14 11.71 9.86 -5.21
CA ILE A 14 11.04 9.46 -6.45
C ILE A 14 10.15 10.60 -6.93
N LYS A 15 10.27 10.99 -8.20
CA LYS A 15 9.43 12.01 -8.82
C LYS A 15 8.00 11.50 -8.94
N LEU A 16 7.04 12.23 -8.38
CA LEU A 16 5.63 11.85 -8.44
C LEU A 16 5.06 12.10 -9.85
N SER A 17 4.42 11.07 -10.42
CA SER A 17 3.66 11.20 -11.67
C SER A 17 2.40 12.05 -11.47
N GLU A 18 1.81 12.58 -12.55
CA GLU A 18 0.53 13.27 -12.47
C GLU A 18 -0.56 12.36 -11.88
N LEU A 19 -0.56 11.07 -12.25
CA LEU A 19 -1.46 10.08 -11.70
C LEU A 19 -1.23 9.86 -10.19
N SER A 20 0.02 9.82 -9.73
CA SER A 20 0.37 9.76 -8.30
C SER A 20 -0.16 10.99 -7.54
N LEU A 21 -0.03 12.18 -8.12
CA LEU A 21 -0.56 13.41 -7.52
C LEU A 21 -2.09 13.42 -7.50
N GLN A 22 -2.73 12.93 -8.57
CA GLN A 22 -4.18 12.76 -8.63
C GLN A 22 -4.68 11.73 -7.62
N ASN A 23 -3.98 10.61 -7.46
CA ASN A 23 -4.27 9.62 -6.41
C ASN A 23 -4.14 10.29 -5.04
N ALA A 24 -3.01 10.90 -4.71
CA ALA A 24 -2.84 11.63 -3.45
C ALA A 24 -3.92 12.72 -3.22
N ALA A 25 -4.37 13.40 -4.28
CA ALA A 25 -5.47 14.37 -4.21
C ALA A 25 -6.83 13.71 -3.94
N LYS A 26 -7.16 12.58 -4.57
CA LYS A 26 -8.37 11.79 -4.28
C LYS A 26 -8.43 11.42 -2.80
N TRP A 27 -7.30 10.94 -2.27
CA TRP A 27 -7.16 10.59 -0.86
C TRP A 27 -7.30 11.81 0.08
N ARG A 28 -6.78 12.99 -0.32
CA ARG A 28 -6.92 14.24 0.44
C ARG A 28 -8.34 14.82 0.44
N LYS A 29 -9.12 14.65 -0.64
CA LYS A 29 -10.32 15.49 -0.86
C LYS A 29 -11.55 15.10 -0.06
N GLN A 30 -11.68 13.87 0.44
CA GLN A 30 -12.87 13.45 1.20
C GLN A 30 -12.74 12.11 1.96
N GLU A 31 -11.67 11.34 1.72
CA GLU A 31 -11.61 9.92 2.10
C GLU A 31 -10.82 9.65 3.40
N LEU A 32 -9.82 10.46 3.74
CA LEU A 32 -9.12 10.34 5.04
C LEU A 32 -10.03 10.59 6.26
N LEU A 33 -11.08 11.42 6.11
CA LEU A 33 -12.08 11.67 7.17
C LEU A 33 -13.06 10.49 7.36
N ASN A 34 -13.12 9.56 6.40
CA ASN A 34 -13.98 8.38 6.44
C ASN A 34 -13.17 7.09 6.24
N LEU A 35 -11.99 6.99 6.86
CA LEU A 35 -11.17 5.78 6.90
C LEU A 35 -11.94 4.53 7.41
N THR A 36 -13.06 4.72 8.10
CA THR A 36 -14.01 3.66 8.52
C THR A 36 -14.95 3.20 7.40
N LYS A 37 -15.25 4.04 6.40
CA LYS A 37 -16.07 3.70 5.21
C LYS A 37 -15.23 3.13 4.07
N LEU A 38 -13.97 3.53 3.97
CA LEU A 38 -13.05 2.88 3.05
C LEU A 38 -12.88 1.43 3.50
N SER A 39 -13.03 0.51 2.56
CA SER A 39 -12.62 -0.88 2.72
C SER A 39 -11.10 -0.97 2.75
N MET A 40 -10.42 -0.24 3.64
CA MET A 40 -8.97 -0.20 3.79
C MET A 40 -8.57 -0.02 5.25
N ILE A 41 -7.44 -0.60 5.64
CA ILE A 41 -6.83 -0.55 6.96
C ILE A 41 -5.48 0.15 6.79
N GLN A 42 -5.26 1.24 7.52
CA GLN A 42 -3.95 1.89 7.56
C GLN A 42 -2.96 1.01 8.32
N ILE A 43 -1.79 0.74 7.71
CA ILE A 43 -0.79 -0.16 8.31
C ILE A 43 -0.20 0.42 9.59
N ASP A 44 -0.13 1.75 9.72
CA ASP A 44 0.41 2.39 10.93
C ASP A 44 -0.58 2.51 12.08
N ASN A 45 -1.89 2.40 11.80
CA ASN A 45 -2.96 2.66 12.76
C ASN A 45 -3.99 1.52 12.76
N PHE A 46 -3.50 0.28 12.92
CA PHE A 46 -4.35 -0.91 12.95
C PHE A 46 -5.02 -1.16 14.30
N SER A 47 -4.77 -0.34 15.32
CA SER A 47 -5.46 -0.41 16.63
C SER A 47 -6.86 0.20 16.60
N MET A 48 -7.16 1.09 15.64
CA MET A 48 -8.50 1.67 15.45
C MET A 48 -9.46 0.75 14.71
N TYR A 49 -8.91 -0.21 13.97
CA TYR A 49 -9.65 -1.31 13.43
C TYR A 49 -9.52 -2.39 14.50
N ASP A 50 -10.60 -3.02 14.93
CA ASP A 50 -10.49 -4.22 15.75
C ASP A 50 -10.43 -5.40 14.78
N PRO A 51 -9.24 -5.82 14.26
CA PRO A 51 -9.20 -7.10 13.63
C PRO A 51 -9.43 -8.11 14.75
N ASN A 52 -10.63 -8.69 14.78
CA ASN A 52 -11.04 -9.76 15.71
C ASN A 52 -10.14 -11.02 15.63
N SER A 53 -9.00 -10.98 14.94
CA SER A 53 -8.07 -12.07 14.74
C SER A 53 -6.62 -11.63 14.95
N ASP A 54 -5.93 -12.26 15.91
CA ASP A 54 -4.49 -12.05 16.18
C ASP A 54 -3.62 -12.30 14.94
N LEU A 55 -4.10 -13.14 14.02
CA LEU A 55 -3.43 -13.39 12.75
C LEU A 55 -3.26 -12.11 11.92
N ILE A 56 -4.32 -11.31 11.79
CA ILE A 56 -4.28 -10.06 11.03
C ILE A 56 -3.30 -9.09 11.69
N LYS A 57 -3.27 -9.03 13.02
CA LYS A 57 -2.32 -8.20 13.78
C LYS A 57 -0.88 -8.61 13.48
N ILE A 58 -0.57 -9.90 13.47
CA ILE A 58 0.77 -10.44 13.12
C ILE A 58 1.16 -10.06 11.69
N ARG A 59 0.24 -10.21 10.72
CA ARG A 59 0.50 -9.90 9.32
C ARG A 59 0.71 -8.41 9.09
N LEU A 60 -0.11 -7.55 9.72
CA LEU A 60 0.05 -6.09 9.68
C LEU A 60 1.36 -5.64 10.34
N PHE A 61 1.72 -6.21 11.49
CA PHE A 61 2.99 -5.94 12.14
C PHE A 61 4.18 -6.33 11.27
N SER A 62 4.11 -7.49 10.62
CA SER A 62 5.14 -7.96 9.69
C SER A 62 5.30 -7.01 8.49
N LEU A 63 4.17 -6.56 7.92
CA LEU A 63 4.16 -5.56 6.85
C LEU A 63 4.76 -4.23 7.29
N LYS A 64 4.37 -3.73 8.46
CA LYS A 64 4.91 -2.51 9.06
C LYS A 64 6.43 -2.57 9.18
N LYS A 65 6.97 -3.68 9.70
CA LYS A 65 8.42 -3.89 9.82
C LYS A 65 9.15 -3.87 8.48
N ILE A 66 8.62 -4.51 7.44
CA ILE A 66 9.24 -4.50 6.12
C ILE A 66 9.27 -3.09 5.53
N LEU A 67 8.17 -2.35 5.65
CA LEU A 67 8.08 -0.96 5.18
C LEU A 67 9.10 -0.07 5.90
N GLU A 68 9.15 -0.12 7.23
CA GLU A 68 10.11 0.64 8.05
C GLU A 68 11.55 0.31 7.68
N ASN A 69 11.89 -0.97 7.54
CA ASN A 69 13.23 -1.41 7.15
C ASN A 69 13.60 -0.96 5.72
N GLY A 70 12.61 -0.80 4.85
CA GLY A 70 12.77 -0.25 3.50
C GLY A 70 12.80 1.30 3.46
N GLY A 71 12.74 1.97 4.60
CA GLY A 71 12.69 3.44 4.69
C GLY A 71 11.37 4.06 4.24
N LEU A 72 10.29 3.27 4.21
CA LEU A 72 8.97 3.69 3.77
C LEU A 72 8.11 4.11 4.98
N ASP A 73 7.59 5.34 4.97
CA ASP A 73 6.65 5.89 5.96
C ASP A 73 5.30 5.17 5.86
N THR A 74 5.07 4.34 6.87
CA THR A 74 3.92 3.45 7.02
C THR A 74 2.59 4.18 7.09
N LYS A 75 2.58 5.48 7.44
CA LYS A 75 1.34 6.27 7.53
C LYS A 75 0.63 6.45 6.19
N PHE A 76 1.36 6.25 5.09
CA PHE A 76 0.80 6.34 3.75
C PHE A 76 0.58 4.96 3.11
N TRP A 77 0.67 3.88 3.87
CA TRP A 77 0.41 2.54 3.36
C TRP A 77 -0.87 1.95 3.95
N PHE A 78 -1.66 1.36 3.07
CA PHE A 78 -2.98 0.87 3.38
C PHE A 78 -3.15 -0.53 2.81
N VAL A 79 -3.73 -1.44 3.58
CA VAL A 79 -4.19 -2.75 3.13
C VAL A 79 -5.66 -2.63 2.75
N SER A 80 -6.09 -3.16 1.60
CA SER A 80 -7.52 -3.25 1.33
C SER A 80 -8.19 -4.28 2.25
N LYS A 81 -9.28 -3.87 2.90
CA LYS A 81 -10.09 -4.67 3.82
C LYS A 81 -10.55 -5.91 3.06
N GLU A 82 -10.03 -7.04 3.48
CA GLU A 82 -9.91 -8.27 2.70
C GLU A 82 -11.13 -8.64 1.86
N LEU A 83 -10.87 -8.99 0.60
CA LEU A 83 -11.83 -9.63 -0.31
C LEU A 83 -12.24 -11.01 0.26
N LYS A 84 -13.45 -11.04 0.82
CA LYS A 84 -14.35 -12.16 1.17
C LYS A 84 -13.87 -13.25 2.15
N ARG A 85 -14.30 -13.05 3.41
CA ARG A 85 -15.12 -13.97 4.26
C ARG A 85 -15.09 -15.47 3.92
N THR A 86 -14.14 -16.20 4.46
CA THR A 86 -14.31 -17.57 4.98
C THR A 86 -13.29 -17.77 6.10
N ILE A 87 -13.45 -18.85 6.89
CA ILE A 87 -12.63 -19.20 8.07
C ILE A 87 -11.11 -19.23 7.78
N ASN A 88 -10.71 -19.20 6.51
CA ASN A 88 -9.35 -18.99 6.04
C ASN A 88 -9.24 -17.61 5.38
N TYR A 89 -8.71 -16.62 6.11
CA TYR A 89 -8.32 -15.33 5.53
C TYR A 89 -7.43 -15.53 4.30
N SER A 90 -7.58 -14.66 3.29
CA SER A 90 -6.80 -14.72 2.05
C SER A 90 -5.30 -14.72 2.35
N ASP A 91 -4.55 -15.63 1.74
CA ASP A 91 -3.08 -15.62 1.76
C ASP A 91 -2.49 -14.54 0.85
N VAL A 92 -3.32 -13.72 0.21
CA VAL A 92 -2.89 -12.58 -0.60
C VAL A 92 -3.61 -11.33 -0.14
N TRP A 93 -2.85 -10.32 0.26
CA TRP A 93 -3.37 -8.99 0.60
C TRP A 93 -2.99 -7.98 -0.46
N GLU A 94 -3.87 -7.05 -0.77
CA GLU A 94 -3.53 -5.91 -1.61
C GLU A 94 -3.16 -4.72 -0.73
N ILE A 95 -2.04 -4.07 -1.03
CA ILE A 95 -1.59 -2.84 -0.41
C ILE A 95 -1.49 -1.73 -1.44
N SER A 96 -1.74 -0.51 -0.99
CA SER A 96 -1.67 0.69 -1.81
C SER A 96 -1.04 1.84 -1.06
N ASN A 97 -0.49 2.78 -1.84
CA ASN A 97 0.04 4.04 -1.35
C ASN A 97 -0.51 5.16 -2.26
N PRO A 98 -1.06 6.25 -1.70
CA PRO A 98 -1.66 7.34 -2.49
C PRO A 98 -0.67 8.02 -3.44
N PHE A 99 0.62 7.97 -3.15
CA PHE A 99 1.68 8.57 -3.97
C PHE A 99 2.24 7.61 -5.03
N ILE A 100 1.76 6.37 -5.07
CA ILE A 100 2.19 5.36 -6.02
C ILE A 100 0.99 5.00 -6.91
N SER A 101 1.21 4.94 -8.22
CA SER A 101 0.14 4.70 -9.20
C SER A 101 -0.38 3.26 -9.19
N ARG A 102 0.27 2.35 -8.46
CA ARG A 102 -0.01 0.92 -8.49
C ARG A 102 -0.39 0.36 -7.13
N THR A 103 -1.13 -0.73 -7.19
CA THR A 103 -1.37 -1.62 -6.06
C THR A 103 -0.37 -2.77 -6.10
N PHE A 104 -0.02 -3.24 -4.91
CA PHE A 104 0.89 -4.35 -4.71
C PHE A 104 0.15 -5.47 -4.00
N LEU A 105 0.48 -6.70 -4.33
CA LEU A 105 -0.01 -7.89 -3.66
C LEU A 105 1.09 -8.42 -2.74
N VAL A 106 0.70 -8.77 -1.53
CA VAL A 106 1.54 -9.34 -0.47
C VAL A 106 1.09 -10.77 -0.29
N ASN A 107 1.98 -11.72 -0.55
CA ASN A 107 1.67 -13.15 -0.43
C ASN A 107 2.17 -13.69 0.91
N PHE A 108 1.31 -14.42 1.61
CA PHE A 108 1.56 -15.05 2.89
C PHE A 108 1.64 -16.57 2.74
N LYS A 109 2.53 -17.20 3.52
CA LYS A 109 2.54 -18.65 3.76
C LYS A 109 2.88 -18.87 5.22
N ASN A 110 2.08 -19.67 5.92
CA ASN A 110 2.22 -19.88 7.36
C ASN A 110 2.32 -18.53 8.12
N ASN A 111 1.51 -17.56 7.70
CA ASN A 111 1.40 -16.22 8.29
C ASN A 111 2.64 -15.32 8.15
N LYS A 112 3.62 -15.74 7.34
CA LYS A 112 4.80 -14.96 7.00
C LYS A 112 4.70 -14.44 5.57
N ILE A 113 5.19 -13.23 5.36
CA ILE A 113 5.31 -12.64 4.02
C ILE A 113 6.37 -13.44 3.26
N THR A 114 6.03 -13.89 2.06
CA THR A 114 6.90 -14.70 1.21
C THR A 114 7.42 -13.94 0.01
N ASN A 115 6.60 -13.06 -0.56
CA ASN A 115 6.97 -12.20 -1.67
C ASN A 115 5.92 -11.10 -1.84
N PHE A 116 6.29 -10.12 -2.65
CA PHE A 116 5.43 -9.09 -3.20
C PHE A 116 5.23 -9.34 -4.68
N SER A 117 4.11 -8.87 -5.22
CA SER A 117 3.92 -8.82 -6.66
C SER A 117 3.10 -7.62 -7.08
N TYR A 118 3.23 -7.22 -8.34
CA TYR A 118 2.47 -6.12 -8.93
C TYR A 118 2.22 -6.44 -10.40
N ARG A 119 1.28 -5.73 -11.02
CA ARG A 119 1.01 -5.86 -12.46
C ARG A 119 1.73 -4.76 -13.25
N LEU A 120 2.45 -5.19 -14.27
CA LEU A 120 3.08 -4.34 -15.28
C LEU A 120 2.69 -4.87 -16.66
N GLU A 121 2.02 -4.04 -17.46
CA GLU A 121 1.63 -4.38 -18.85
C GLU A 121 0.89 -5.72 -18.98
N GLY A 122 -0.02 -6.00 -18.03
CA GLY A 122 -0.78 -7.25 -17.99
C GLY A 122 -0.02 -8.46 -17.46
N LYS A 123 1.29 -8.35 -17.20
CA LYS A 123 2.10 -9.40 -16.56
C LYS A 123 2.21 -9.16 -15.06
N GLN A 124 2.12 -10.24 -14.28
CA GLN A 124 2.39 -10.19 -12.84
C GLN A 124 3.88 -10.41 -12.60
N ILE A 125 4.54 -9.43 -11.98
CA ILE A 125 5.95 -9.50 -11.62
C ILE A 125 6.04 -9.81 -10.13
N LYS A 126 6.87 -10.79 -9.76
CA LYS A 126 7.13 -11.17 -8.36
C LYS A 126 8.50 -10.65 -7.93
N THR A 127 8.62 -10.22 -6.68
CA THR A 127 9.88 -9.81 -6.05
C THR A 127 9.83 -10.09 -4.55
N GLU A 128 10.98 -10.31 -3.94
CA GLU A 128 11.11 -10.46 -2.49
C GLU A 128 11.11 -9.10 -1.77
N SER A 129 11.30 -8.00 -2.50
CA SER A 129 11.41 -6.64 -1.97
C SER A 129 10.32 -5.72 -2.52
N LEU A 130 9.50 -5.17 -1.63
CA LEU A 130 8.53 -4.14 -2.00
C LEU A 130 9.22 -2.88 -2.57
N PHE A 131 10.43 -2.56 -2.12
CA PHE A 131 11.20 -1.43 -2.64
C PHE A 131 11.63 -1.64 -4.10
N GLU A 132 12.04 -2.86 -4.45
CA GLU A 132 12.29 -3.22 -5.85
C GLU A 132 11.02 -3.16 -6.68
N ALA A 133 9.89 -3.62 -6.12
CA ALA A 133 8.59 -3.51 -6.78
C ALA A 133 8.26 -2.05 -7.12
N ILE A 134 8.45 -1.13 -6.17
CA ILE A 134 8.22 0.31 -6.35
C ILE A 134 9.18 0.92 -7.38
N LYS A 135 10.44 0.47 -7.43
CA LYS A 135 11.43 0.96 -8.41
C LYS A 135 11.12 0.51 -9.83
N LEU A 136 10.83 -0.77 -10.01
CA LEU A 136 10.54 -1.38 -11.32
C LEU A 136 9.21 -0.90 -11.91
N ASP A 137 8.30 -0.41 -11.08
CA ASP A 137 7.05 0.25 -11.46
C ASP A 137 7.22 1.44 -12.42
N GLN A 138 8.38 2.11 -12.38
CA GLN A 138 8.59 3.42 -12.97
C GLN A 138 9.70 3.43 -14.05
N GLY A 139 10.25 2.26 -14.40
CA GLY A 139 11.14 2.06 -15.54
C GLY A 139 10.37 1.49 -16.73
#